data_AF-A0A976DLA8-F1
#
_entry.id   AF-A0A976DLA8-F1
#
_cell.length_a   1.000
_cell.length_b   1.000
_cell.length_c   1.000
_cell.angle_alpha   90.00
_cell.angle_beta   90.00
_cell.angle_gamma   90.00
#
_symmetry.space_group_name_H-M   'P 1'
#
loop_
_entity.id
_entity.type
_entity.pdbx_description
1 polymer ?
#
loop_
_entity_poly.entity_id
_entity_poly.type
_entity_poly.pdbx_seq_one_letter_code
_entity_poly.pdbx_strand_id
1 'polypeptide(L)'
;MAEDWDQPERLPVEDRLAAEALIVDVDGFEGPLDLLLTLSRTQKVDLRKISVLKLAEQYLGFVEQARSLRIELAADYLVMAAWLAFLKSRLLLPPEPGEAGPSAEDLAAHLAFQLERLQAMRDAAARLMGRDQLGRDFFARGLPEDVTHHRKVTYSATLLDLMRAYARIRTRDDFRPFVMDREHVFTMEQALDRMRG
;
A
#
# COMPACT_ATOMS: atom_id res chain seq x y z
N MET A 1 -42.63 -48.32 -18.89
CA MET A 1 -42.33 -46.95 -19.33
C MET A 1 -42.54 -46.09 -18.10
N ALA A 2 -41.50 -45.92 -17.29
CA ALA A 2 -41.60 -45.20 -16.02
C ALA A 2 -41.21 -43.74 -16.30
N GLU A 3 -42.11 -42.82 -15.97
CA GLU A 3 -41.87 -41.38 -16.00
C GLU A 3 -40.90 -41.02 -14.86
N ASP A 4 -39.75 -40.46 -15.24
CA ASP A 4 -38.70 -39.98 -14.34
C ASP A 4 -39.04 -38.54 -13.92
N TRP A 5 -39.49 -38.36 -12.68
CA TRP A 5 -40.10 -37.13 -12.16
C TRP A 5 -39.30 -36.45 -11.03
N ASP A 6 -37.99 -36.68 -10.84
CA ASP A 6 -37.29 -35.94 -9.77
C ASP A 6 -35.78 -35.78 -9.93
N GLN A 7 -35.37 -34.76 -10.69
CA GLN A 7 -34.14 -34.04 -10.36
C GLN A 7 -34.44 -32.54 -10.41
N PRO A 8 -34.37 -31.80 -9.29
CA PRO A 8 -34.36 -30.36 -9.36
C PRO A 8 -33.08 -29.98 -10.11
N GLU A 9 -33.27 -29.49 -11.34
CA GLU A 9 -32.22 -28.95 -12.18
C GLU A 9 -31.47 -27.89 -11.37
N ARG A 10 -30.35 -28.28 -10.74
CA ARG A 10 -29.51 -27.32 -10.02
C ARG A 10 -28.86 -26.47 -11.07
N LEU A 11 -29.47 -25.32 -11.32
CA LEU A 11 -28.94 -24.28 -12.18
C LEU A 11 -27.44 -24.08 -11.82
N PRO A 12 -26.56 -24.08 -12.84
CA PRO A 12 -25.13 -23.81 -12.68
C PRO A 12 -24.88 -22.62 -11.76
N VAL A 13 -23.81 -22.66 -10.97
CA VAL A 13 -23.42 -21.53 -10.10
C VAL A 13 -23.27 -20.25 -10.95
N GLU A 14 -22.82 -20.39 -12.20
CA GLU A 14 -22.70 -19.31 -13.17
C GLU A 14 -24.06 -18.70 -13.53
N ASP A 15 -25.09 -19.52 -13.77
CA ASP A 15 -26.44 -19.04 -14.08
C ASP A 15 -27.12 -18.41 -12.85
N ARG A 16 -26.82 -18.91 -11.64
CA ARG A 16 -27.27 -18.29 -10.39
C ARG A 16 -26.57 -16.95 -10.11
N LEU A 17 -25.27 -16.86 -10.39
CA LEU A 17 -24.51 -15.61 -10.29
C LEU A 17 -24.94 -14.60 -11.36
N ALA A 18 -25.31 -15.06 -12.57
CA ALA A 18 -25.84 -14.21 -13.62
C ALA A 18 -27.25 -13.71 -13.30
N ALA A 19 -28.09 -14.52 -12.65
CA ALA A 19 -29.41 -14.11 -12.14
C ALA A 19 -29.31 -13.18 -10.91
N GLU A 20 -28.27 -13.31 -10.09
CA GLU A 20 -27.98 -12.40 -8.96
C GLU A 20 -27.26 -11.11 -9.39
N ALA A 21 -26.63 -11.10 -10.58
CA ALA A 21 -26.03 -9.92 -11.18
C ALA A 21 -27.02 -9.22 -12.12
N LEU A 22 -28.18 -8.82 -11.58
CA LEU A 22 -28.98 -7.77 -12.21
C LEU A 22 -28.21 -6.46 -12.07
N ILE A 23 -27.30 -6.20 -13.00
CA ILE A 23 -26.64 -4.90 -13.15
C ILE A 23 -27.72 -3.93 -13.64
N VAL A 24 -28.34 -3.26 -12.69
CA VAL A 24 -29.32 -2.22 -12.98
C VAL A 24 -28.55 -0.98 -13.44
N ASP A 25 -28.47 -0.79 -14.75
CA ASP A 25 -27.93 0.41 -15.37
C ASP A 25 -28.95 1.54 -15.30
N VAL A 26 -29.08 2.14 -14.12
CA VAL A 26 -29.76 3.45 -14.00
C VAL A 26 -28.74 4.48 -14.46
N ASP A 27 -28.72 4.80 -15.75
CA ASP A 27 -27.87 5.84 -16.36
C ASP A 27 -26.36 5.78 -16.02
N GLY A 28 -25.81 4.60 -15.75
CA GLY A 28 -24.40 4.37 -15.44
C GLY A 28 -24.01 4.58 -13.97
N PHE A 29 -24.96 4.67 -13.04
CA PHE A 29 -24.67 4.85 -11.61
C PHE A 29 -24.44 3.52 -10.87
N GLU A 30 -23.40 3.48 -10.03
CA GLU A 30 -23.02 2.28 -9.25
C GLU A 30 -23.92 2.02 -8.02
N GLY A 31 -24.91 2.88 -7.75
CA GLY A 31 -25.85 2.72 -6.64
C GLY A 31 -26.56 4.03 -6.25
N PRO A 32 -27.49 3.98 -5.28
CA PRO A 32 -28.32 5.13 -4.90
C PRO A 32 -27.52 6.28 -4.27
N LEU A 33 -26.46 5.98 -3.53
CA LEU A 33 -25.57 7.01 -2.96
C LEU A 33 -24.77 7.73 -4.05
N ASP A 34 -24.41 7.04 -5.13
CA ASP A 34 -23.68 7.64 -6.25
C ASP A 34 -24.55 8.58 -7.07
N LEU A 35 -25.79 8.15 -7.32
CA LEU A 35 -26.81 9.01 -7.91
C LEU A 35 -27.05 10.26 -7.04
N LEU A 36 -27.23 10.09 -5.72
CA LEU A 36 -27.37 11.22 -4.80
C LEU A 36 -26.17 12.17 -4.84
N LEU A 37 -24.95 11.62 -4.88
CA LEU A 37 -23.74 12.42 -4.99
C LEU A 37 -23.71 13.20 -6.31
N THR A 38 -24.12 12.59 -7.41
CA THR A 38 -24.19 13.26 -8.72
C THR A 38 -25.24 14.38 -8.74
N LEU A 39 -26.44 14.12 -8.21
CA LEU A 39 -27.49 15.13 -8.07
C LEU A 39 -27.05 16.29 -7.17
N SER A 40 -26.29 16.00 -6.11
CA SER A 40 -25.74 17.01 -5.19
C SER A 40 -24.79 17.99 -5.88
N ARG A 41 -23.97 17.52 -6.83
CA ARG A 41 -23.01 18.35 -7.58
C ARG A 41 -23.73 19.35 -8.49
N THR A 42 -24.87 18.97 -9.07
CA THR A 42 -25.68 19.83 -9.93
C THR A 42 -26.25 21.04 -9.19
N GLN A 43 -26.51 20.93 -7.88
CA GLN A 43 -26.97 22.06 -7.06
C GLN A 43 -25.87 23.12 -6.79
N LYS A 44 -24.59 22.87 -7.14
CA LYS A 44 -23.47 23.83 -7.00
C LYS A 44 -23.37 24.52 -5.63
N VAL A 45 -23.78 23.87 -4.55
CA VAL A 45 -23.60 24.37 -3.19
C VAL A 45 -22.76 23.39 -2.40
N ASP A 46 -21.85 23.94 -1.60
CA ASP A 46 -21.10 23.25 -0.55
C ASP A 46 -21.95 22.16 0.11
N LEU A 47 -21.48 20.91 0.17
CA LEU A 47 -22.28 19.76 0.66
C LEU A 47 -22.92 20.03 2.03
N ARG A 48 -22.27 20.86 2.85
CA ARG A 48 -22.72 21.33 4.18
C ARG A 48 -23.91 22.29 4.16
N LYS A 49 -24.17 22.93 3.03
CA LYS A 49 -25.25 23.91 2.80
C LYS A 49 -26.35 23.35 1.90
N ILE A 50 -26.24 22.09 1.48
CA ILE A 50 -27.29 21.46 0.67
C ILE A 50 -28.56 21.38 1.48
N SER A 51 -29.65 21.85 0.89
CA SER A 51 -30.98 21.52 1.40
C SER A 51 -31.23 20.05 1.09
N VAL A 52 -31.01 19.18 2.08
CA VAL A 52 -31.27 17.72 1.97
C VAL A 52 -32.69 17.45 1.47
N LEU A 53 -33.63 18.34 1.81
CA LEU A 53 -34.99 18.37 1.27
C LEU A 53 -35.01 18.44 -0.27
N LYS A 54 -34.31 19.40 -0.88
CA LYS A 54 -34.24 19.54 -2.34
C LYS A 54 -33.59 18.34 -3.01
N LEU A 55 -32.55 17.78 -2.38
CA LEU A 55 -31.88 16.59 -2.88
C LEU A 55 -32.83 15.38 -2.86
N ALA A 56 -33.58 15.20 -1.77
CA ALA A 56 -34.62 14.17 -1.66
C ALA A 56 -35.68 14.33 -2.76
N GLU A 57 -36.12 15.55 -3.04
CA GLU A 57 -37.10 15.82 -4.11
C GLU A 57 -36.57 15.46 -5.50
N GLN A 58 -35.33 15.83 -5.80
CA GLN A 58 -34.68 15.48 -7.07
C GLN A 58 -34.53 13.97 -7.24
N TYR A 59 -34.10 13.28 -6.18
CA TYR A 59 -33.96 11.83 -6.20
C TYR A 59 -35.32 11.15 -6.40
N LEU A 60 -36.36 11.54 -5.66
CA LEU A 60 -37.70 10.99 -5.81
C LEU A 60 -38.28 11.25 -7.20
N GLY A 61 -38.06 12.45 -7.75
CA GLY A 61 -38.49 12.79 -9.10
C GLY A 61 -37.78 11.98 -10.18
N PHE A 62 -36.50 11.66 -9.97
CA PHE A 62 -35.74 10.76 -10.84
C PHE A 62 -36.28 9.33 -10.77
N VAL A 63 -36.46 8.79 -9.55
CA VAL A 63 -36.99 7.44 -9.36
C VAL A 63 -38.38 7.28 -9.97
N GLU A 64 -39.25 8.28 -9.85
CA GLU A 64 -40.60 8.22 -10.44
C GLU A 64 -40.58 8.30 -11.98
N GLN A 65 -39.66 9.07 -12.57
CA GLN A 65 -39.46 9.09 -14.02
C GLN A 65 -38.93 7.74 -14.52
N ALA A 66 -37.88 7.21 -13.89
CA ALA A 66 -37.36 5.88 -14.19
C ALA A 66 -38.46 4.81 -14.04
N ARG A 67 -39.33 4.97 -13.03
CA ARG A 67 -40.48 4.12 -12.81
C ARG A 67 -41.48 4.16 -13.98
N SER A 68 -41.71 5.31 -14.60
CA SER A 68 -42.65 5.41 -15.72
C SER A 68 -42.16 4.77 -17.03
N LEU A 69 -40.84 4.59 -17.19
CA LEU A 69 -40.20 4.26 -18.48
C LEU A 69 -39.89 2.76 -18.68
N ARG A 70 -39.61 2.00 -17.61
CA ARG A 70 -39.59 0.52 -17.47
C ARG A 70 -38.81 0.16 -16.19
N ILE A 71 -39.38 -0.69 -15.33
CA ILE A 71 -39.01 -0.76 -13.91
C ILE A 71 -38.40 -2.09 -13.51
N GLU A 72 -37.12 -2.24 -13.78
CA GLU A 72 -36.28 -3.15 -12.99
C GLU A 72 -35.44 -2.31 -12.02
N LEU A 73 -36.07 -1.31 -11.37
CA LEU A 73 -35.41 -0.52 -10.33
C LEU A 73 -34.91 -1.47 -9.24
N ALA A 74 -33.60 -1.45 -8.99
CA ALA A 74 -33.01 -2.29 -7.96
C ALA A 74 -33.65 -1.99 -6.59
N ALA A 75 -33.72 -3.01 -5.73
CA ALA A 75 -34.29 -2.90 -4.40
C ALA A 75 -33.63 -1.75 -3.59
N ASP A 76 -32.32 -1.56 -3.73
CA ASP A 76 -31.57 -0.52 -3.01
C ASP A 76 -32.04 0.90 -3.35
N TYR A 77 -32.43 1.15 -4.60
CA TYR A 77 -32.94 2.47 -5.02
C TYR A 77 -34.31 2.77 -4.41
N LEU A 78 -35.18 1.76 -4.33
CA LEU A 78 -36.51 1.89 -3.73
C LEU A 78 -36.43 2.04 -2.21
N VAL A 79 -35.50 1.33 -1.56
CA VAL A 79 -35.22 1.49 -0.13
C VAL A 79 -34.77 2.92 0.16
N MET A 80 -33.84 3.45 -0.63
CA MET A 80 -33.38 4.83 -0.46
C MET A 80 -34.49 5.83 -0.79
N ALA A 81 -35.35 5.57 -1.78
CA ALA A 81 -36.50 6.41 -2.10
C ALA A 81 -37.49 6.48 -0.92
N ALA A 82 -37.84 5.32 -0.34
CA ALA A 82 -38.72 5.27 0.83
C ALA A 82 -38.12 6.02 2.02
N TRP A 83 -36.81 5.85 2.26
CA TRP A 83 -36.10 6.55 3.32
C TRP A 83 -36.06 8.07 3.10
N LEU A 84 -35.80 8.55 1.88
CA LEU A 84 -35.82 9.97 1.54
C LEU A 84 -37.22 10.57 1.58
N ALA A 85 -38.26 9.82 1.21
CA ALA A 85 -39.64 10.24 1.36
C ALA A 85 -40.03 10.40 2.84
N PHE A 86 -39.61 9.48 3.70
CA PHE A 86 -39.75 9.58 5.15
C PHE A 86 -39.04 10.82 5.70
N LEU A 87 -37.77 11.01 5.32
CA LEU A 87 -36.98 12.16 5.74
C LEU A 87 -37.62 13.48 5.28
N LYS A 88 -38.10 13.55 4.03
CA LYS A 88 -38.82 14.71 3.49
C LYS A 88 -40.05 15.03 4.34
N SER A 89 -40.87 14.02 4.66
CA SER A 89 -42.07 14.22 5.48
C SER A 89 -41.71 14.79 6.86
N ARG A 90 -40.68 14.25 7.51
CA ARG A 90 -40.26 14.72 8.85
C ARG A 90 -39.63 16.10 8.84
N LEU A 91 -38.95 16.50 7.76
CA LEU A 91 -38.39 17.84 7.62
C LEU A 91 -39.46 18.92 7.38
N LEU A 92 -40.62 18.54 6.81
CA LEU A 92 -41.71 19.47 6.50
C LEU A 92 -42.73 19.62 7.62
N LEU A 93 -42.82 18.64 8.52
CA LEU A 93 -43.77 18.65 9.64
C LEU A 93 -43.13 19.27 10.89
N PRO A 94 -43.93 19.95 11.74
CA PRO A 94 -43.44 20.40 13.04
C PRO A 94 -43.05 19.19 13.91
N PRO A 95 -41.97 19.29 14.70
CA PRO A 95 -41.52 18.18 15.54
C PRO A 95 -42.58 17.84 16.60
N GLU A 96 -42.90 16.56 16.73
CA GLU A 96 -43.83 16.12 17.77
C GLU A 96 -43.16 16.17 19.15
N PRO A 97 -43.78 16.81 20.16
CA PRO A 97 -43.23 16.85 21.50
C PRO A 97 -43.21 15.43 22.11
N GLY A 98 -42.01 14.94 22.43
CA GLY A 98 -41.81 13.62 23.06
C GLY A 98 -41.41 12.50 22.10
N GLU A 99 -41.16 12.80 20.82
CA GLU A 99 -40.71 11.80 19.87
C GLU A 99 -39.33 11.22 20.27
N ALA A 100 -39.26 9.90 20.47
CA ALA A 100 -38.02 9.22 20.82
C ALA A 100 -37.21 8.91 19.55
N GLY A 101 -35.97 9.42 19.47
CA GLY A 101 -35.05 9.14 18.38
C GLY A 101 -34.30 10.38 17.88
N PRO A 102 -33.44 10.25 16.85
CA PRO A 102 -32.77 11.37 16.22
C PRO A 102 -33.77 12.31 15.55
N SER A 103 -33.48 13.60 15.57
CA SER A 103 -34.29 14.59 14.86
C SER A 103 -34.15 14.44 13.33
N ALA A 104 -35.08 15.03 12.57
CA ALA A 104 -34.99 15.05 11.11
C ALA A 104 -33.69 15.74 10.63
N GLU A 105 -33.23 16.76 11.36
CA GLU A 105 -31.97 17.46 11.09
C GLU A 105 -30.76 16.56 11.32
N ASP A 106 -30.77 15.74 12.38
CA ASP A 106 -29.68 14.78 12.66
C ASP A 106 -29.59 13.70 11.57
N LEU A 107 -30.74 13.18 11.11
CA LEU A 107 -30.79 12.21 10.02
C LEU A 107 -30.26 12.81 8.71
N ALA A 108 -30.63 14.06 8.42
CA ALA A 108 -30.14 14.81 7.27
C ALA A 108 -28.62 15.05 7.36
N ALA A 109 -28.11 15.44 8.53
CA ALA A 109 -26.69 15.64 8.78
C ALA A 109 -25.89 14.34 8.61
N HIS A 110 -26.43 13.22 9.09
CA HIS A 110 -25.80 11.92 8.92
C HIS A 110 -25.70 11.50 7.44
N LEU A 111 -26.75 11.72 6.64
CA LEU A 111 -26.71 11.48 5.20
C LEU A 111 -25.69 12.38 4.51
N ALA A 112 -25.69 13.68 4.82
CA ALA A 112 -24.72 14.63 4.26
C ALA A 112 -23.28 14.18 4.55
N PHE A 113 -23.02 13.71 5.77
CA PHE A 113 -21.73 13.16 6.16
C PHE A 113 -21.36 11.89 5.36
N GLN A 114 -22.32 10.99 5.11
CA GLN A 114 -22.07 9.82 4.26
C GLN A 114 -21.69 10.21 2.83
N LEU A 115 -22.37 11.20 2.24
CA LEU A 115 -22.07 11.72 0.91
C LEU A 115 -20.69 12.41 0.86
N GLU A 116 -20.33 13.18 1.89
CA GLU A 116 -18.99 13.80 2.02
C GLU A 116 -17.89 12.73 2.08
N ARG A 117 -18.10 11.65 2.83
CA ARG A 117 -17.16 10.52 2.89
C ARG A 117 -17.03 9.82 1.55
N LEU A 118 -18.14 9.55 0.86
CA LEU A 118 -18.13 8.93 -0.46
C LEU A 118 -17.38 9.81 -1.46
N GLN A 119 -17.64 11.12 -1.45
CA GLN A 119 -16.93 12.09 -2.29
C GLN A 119 -15.41 12.06 -2.02
N ALA A 120 -14.99 12.11 -0.75
CA ALA A 120 -13.58 12.06 -0.38
C ALA A 120 -12.90 10.75 -0.82
N MET A 121 -13.60 9.63 -0.75
CA MET A 121 -13.12 8.34 -1.25
C MET A 121 -12.99 8.33 -2.77
N ARG A 122 -13.97 8.86 -3.51
CA ARG A 122 -13.89 8.99 -4.98
C ARG A 122 -12.73 9.89 -5.41
N ASP A 123 -12.50 10.99 -4.70
CA ASP A 123 -11.39 11.89 -4.99
C ASP A 123 -10.03 11.23 -4.69
N ALA A 124 -9.94 10.44 -3.61
CA ALA A 124 -8.76 9.64 -3.32
C ALA A 124 -8.52 8.56 -4.39
N ALA A 125 -9.57 7.86 -4.81
CA ALA A 125 -9.51 6.84 -5.86
C ALA A 125 -9.09 7.47 -7.21
N ALA A 126 -9.67 8.61 -7.59
CA ALA A 126 -9.30 9.33 -8.81
C ALA A 126 -7.84 9.76 -8.79
N ARG A 127 -7.35 10.30 -7.67
CA ARG A 127 -5.92 10.64 -7.51
C ARG A 127 -5.02 9.41 -7.60
N LEU A 128 -5.44 8.28 -7.05
CA LEU A 128 -4.69 7.03 -7.10
C LEU A 128 -4.63 6.49 -8.53
N MET A 129 -5.76 6.47 -9.23
CA MET A 129 -5.89 6.00 -10.62
C MET A 129 -5.14 6.91 -11.60
N GLY A 130 -4.98 8.19 -11.28
CA GLY A 130 -4.19 9.14 -12.06
C GLY A 130 -2.69 9.11 -11.81
N ARG A 131 -2.17 8.19 -10.98
CA ARG A 131 -0.71 8.04 -10.79
C ARG A 131 -0.10 7.21 -11.90
N ASP A 132 1.13 7.54 -12.25
CA ASP A 132 1.95 6.74 -13.15
C ASP A 132 2.08 5.30 -12.64
N GLN A 133 1.96 4.35 -13.55
CA GLN A 133 2.01 2.92 -13.27
C GLN A 133 3.35 2.31 -13.67
N LEU A 134 3.97 1.60 -12.73
CA LEU A 134 5.18 0.82 -13.00
C LEU A 134 4.89 -0.27 -14.04
N GLY A 135 5.71 -0.35 -15.08
CA GLY A 135 5.54 -1.27 -16.20
C GLY A 135 4.64 -0.74 -17.33
N ARG A 136 4.03 0.44 -17.15
CA ARG A 136 3.23 1.12 -18.18
C ARG A 136 3.80 2.50 -18.50
N ASP A 137 3.89 3.37 -17.50
CA ASP A 137 4.30 4.77 -17.67
C ASP A 137 5.79 4.95 -17.32
N PHE A 138 6.29 4.19 -16.33
CA PHE A 138 7.72 4.11 -16.03
C PHE A 138 8.14 2.66 -15.78
N PHE A 139 9.41 2.35 -16.03
CA PHE A 139 9.96 1.01 -15.87
C PHE A 139 11.02 0.99 -14.77
N ALA A 140 11.14 -0.14 -14.06
CA ALA A 140 12.20 -0.31 -13.08
C ALA A 140 13.56 -0.42 -13.79
N ARG A 141 14.61 0.10 -13.17
CA ARG A 141 15.97 -0.22 -13.61
C ARG A 141 16.24 -1.71 -13.36
N GLY A 142 16.91 -2.36 -14.31
CA GLY A 142 17.40 -3.73 -14.14
C GLY A 142 18.49 -3.83 -13.07
N LEU A 143 18.93 -5.06 -12.78
CA LEU A 143 20.07 -5.30 -11.93
C LEU A 143 21.29 -4.55 -12.49
N PRO A 144 21.96 -3.71 -11.69
CA PRO A 144 23.22 -3.11 -12.13
C PRO A 144 24.23 -4.22 -12.39
N GLU A 145 24.94 -4.14 -13.50
CA GLU A 145 26.04 -5.06 -13.78
C GLU A 145 27.17 -4.74 -12.81
N ASP A 146 27.45 -5.67 -11.89
CA ASP A 146 28.55 -5.54 -10.94
C ASP A 146 29.85 -5.89 -11.67
N VAL A 147 30.75 -4.90 -11.77
CA VAL A 147 32.06 -5.09 -12.40
C VAL A 147 32.95 -5.86 -11.42
N THR A 148 32.75 -7.17 -11.37
CA THR A 148 33.56 -8.06 -10.54
C THR A 148 34.92 -8.29 -11.20
N HIS A 149 35.97 -7.70 -10.63
CA HIS A 149 37.35 -7.97 -11.04
C HIS A 149 37.74 -9.39 -10.66
N HIS A 150 37.64 -10.34 -11.60
CA HIS A 150 38.16 -11.68 -11.43
C HIS A 150 39.70 -11.67 -11.42
N ARG A 151 40.31 -11.56 -10.24
CA ARG A 151 41.76 -11.68 -10.08
C ARG A 151 42.18 -13.15 -10.11
N LYS A 152 42.68 -13.62 -11.25
CA LYS A 152 43.36 -14.92 -11.36
C LYS A 152 44.82 -14.77 -10.93
N VAL A 153 45.16 -15.25 -9.74
CA VAL A 153 46.56 -15.27 -9.28
C VAL A 153 47.25 -16.49 -9.90
N THR A 154 48.27 -16.24 -10.72
CA THR A 154 49.17 -17.30 -11.23
C THR A 154 50.53 -17.07 -10.60
N TYR A 155 50.98 -18.04 -9.81
CA TYR A 155 52.32 -18.01 -9.24
C TYR A 155 53.32 -18.50 -10.28
N SER A 156 54.35 -17.70 -10.55
CA SER A 156 55.45 -18.04 -11.46
C SER A 156 56.70 -18.55 -10.73
N ALA A 157 56.59 -18.82 -9.42
CA ALA A 157 57.73 -19.21 -8.60
C ALA A 157 58.27 -20.58 -9.02
N THR A 158 59.58 -20.66 -9.18
CA THR A 158 60.30 -21.90 -9.50
C THR A 158 60.86 -22.55 -8.24
N LEU A 159 61.29 -23.82 -8.34
CA LEU A 159 61.98 -24.51 -7.23
C LEU A 159 63.21 -23.73 -6.75
N LEU A 160 63.93 -23.08 -7.67
CA LEU A 160 65.10 -22.27 -7.36
C LEU A 160 64.74 -21.07 -6.48
N ASP A 161 63.60 -20.43 -6.73
CA ASP A 161 63.11 -19.31 -5.92
C ASP A 161 62.77 -19.78 -4.50
N LEU A 162 62.19 -20.97 -4.37
CA LEU A 162 61.92 -21.60 -3.08
C LEU A 162 63.21 -21.91 -2.32
N MET A 163 64.22 -22.47 -3.02
CA MET A 163 65.52 -22.77 -2.44
C MET A 163 66.27 -21.51 -2.00
N ARG A 164 66.22 -20.43 -2.79
CA ARG A 164 66.80 -19.13 -2.41
C ARG A 164 66.11 -18.54 -1.19
N ALA A 165 64.78 -18.59 -1.14
CA ALA A 165 64.01 -18.14 0.01
C ALA A 165 64.39 -18.92 1.27
N TYR A 166 64.50 -20.25 1.16
CA TYR A 166 64.94 -21.12 2.26
C TYR A 166 66.37 -20.81 2.73
N ALA A 167 67.32 -20.69 1.80
CA ALA A 167 68.70 -20.37 2.11
C ALA A 167 68.82 -19.02 2.84
N ARG A 168 68.09 -18.00 2.38
CA ARG A 168 68.06 -16.67 3.01
C ARG A 168 67.54 -16.71 4.44
N ILE A 169 66.50 -17.52 4.71
CA ILE A 169 65.97 -17.73 6.06
C ILE A 169 67.03 -18.41 6.93
N ARG A 170 67.69 -19.46 6.44
CA ARG A 170 68.68 -20.23 7.21
C ARG A 170 69.95 -19.43 7.53
N THR A 171 70.48 -18.67 6.58
CA THR A 171 71.68 -17.84 6.81
C THR A 171 71.44 -16.67 7.77
N ARG A 172 70.17 -16.29 7.99
CA ARG A 172 69.82 -15.25 8.95
C ARG A 172 70.11 -15.69 10.39
N ASP A 173 70.02 -16.98 10.69
CA ASP A 173 70.22 -17.53 12.03
C ASP A 173 71.69 -17.86 12.34
N ASP A 174 72.55 -17.98 11.31
CA ASP A 174 73.96 -18.36 11.46
C ASP A 174 74.90 -17.18 11.81
N PHE A 175 74.41 -15.93 11.78
CA PHE A 175 75.23 -14.78 12.17
C PHE A 175 75.25 -14.60 13.70
N ARG A 176 76.22 -15.24 14.37
CA ARG A 176 76.63 -14.86 15.73
C ARG A 176 77.91 -14.02 15.65
N PRO A 177 77.88 -12.70 15.92
CA PRO A 177 79.11 -11.92 16.00
C PRO A 177 79.99 -12.47 17.12
N PHE A 178 81.27 -12.69 16.83
CA PHE A 178 82.26 -13.08 17.83
C PHE A 178 82.43 -11.94 18.84
N VAL A 179 81.99 -12.15 20.08
CA VAL A 179 82.20 -11.21 21.19
C VAL A 179 83.44 -11.67 21.94
N MET A 180 84.47 -10.82 21.98
CA MET A 180 85.61 -11.05 22.86
C MET A 180 85.20 -10.65 24.28
N ASP A 181 85.03 -11.62 25.18
CA ASP A 181 84.85 -11.35 26.60
C ASP A 181 86.17 -10.83 27.18
N ARG A 182 86.20 -9.54 27.52
CA ARG A 182 87.37 -8.92 28.15
C ARG A 182 87.36 -9.25 29.64
N GLU A 183 87.97 -10.36 30.02
CA GLU A 183 87.96 -10.86 31.40
C GLU A 183 88.87 -10.11 32.38
N HIS A 184 89.75 -9.21 31.91
CA HIS A 184 90.77 -8.57 32.76
C HIS A 184 90.85 -7.05 32.54
N VAL A 185 89.74 -6.36 32.78
CA VAL A 185 89.72 -4.89 32.83
C VAL A 185 89.98 -4.44 34.26
N PHE A 186 91.17 -3.92 34.53
CA PHE A 186 91.47 -3.26 35.80
C PHE A 186 91.00 -1.81 35.75
N THR A 187 90.40 -1.33 36.83
CA THR A 187 90.20 0.11 37.04
C THR A 187 91.56 0.80 37.23
N MET A 188 91.63 2.10 36.96
CA MET A 188 92.90 2.83 37.03
C MET A 188 93.55 2.72 38.43
N GLU A 189 92.74 2.76 39.49
CA GLU A 189 93.21 2.54 40.86
C GLU A 189 93.81 1.14 41.05
N GLN A 190 93.13 0.09 40.58
CA GLN A 190 93.63 -1.29 40.66
C GLN A 190 94.93 -1.50 39.85
N ALA A 191 95.07 -0.81 38.72
CA ALA A 191 96.29 -0.83 37.93
C ALA A 191 97.45 -0.12 38.65
N LEU A 192 97.18 1.00 39.33
CA LEU A 192 98.16 1.77 40.09
C LEU A 192 98.62 1.04 41.36
N ASP A 193 97.72 0.39 42.09
CA ASP A 193 98.07 -0.43 43.26
C ASP A 193 98.95 -1.61 42.87
N ARG A 194 98.61 -2.31 41.78
CA ARG A 194 99.42 -3.43 41.26
C ARG A 194 100.82 -2.99 40.83
N MET A 195 100.99 -1.76 40.37
CA MET A 195 102.31 -1.22 39.99
C MET A 195 103.15 -0.73 41.19
N ARG A 196 102.54 -0.53 42.36
CA ARG A 196 103.24 -0.05 43.56
C ARG A 196 103.69 -1.16 44.52
N GLY A 197 103.25 -2.40 44.30
CA GLY A 197 103.65 -3.59 45.07
C GLY A 197 102.68 -3.90 46.19
#